data_AF-A0A962KQX6-F1
#
_entry.id   AF-A0A962KQX6-F1
#
_cell.length_a   1.000
_cell.length_b   1.000
_cell.length_c   1.000
_cell.angle_alpha   90.00
_cell.angle_beta   90.00
_cell.angle_gamma   90.00
#
_symmetry.space_group_name_H-M   'P 1'
#
loop_
_entity.id
_entity.type
_entity.pdbx_description
1 polymer ?
#
loop_
_entity_poly.entity_id
_entity_poly.type
_entity_poly.pdbx_seq_one_letter_code
_entity_poly.pdbx_strand_id
1 'polypeptide(L)'
;MAGPETEFDVVGFVDEARAAQAQRDKLLRGEARTPEDARLAIEQAVDSSLQGLSGGFNRASMQEALTNLMIRFQLMCDRNKMEIPKDSYPAIGRILLAELRENMQAFGSQADPAKMVPLTLYQGSSFTNISQDPEFESLRDQSGLINLAAAKYPSNPRGFLREVMETTSTLQADERYAVLREEAPSIFRYAAINHRKDPHSFLDKIMSGEVRMPQWENVSAAPAVAEVAVTDDYEAG
;
A
#
# COMPACT_ATOMS: atom_id res chain seq x y z
N MET A 1 46.86 0.42 -14.28
CA MET A 1 45.79 1.39 -14.02
C MET A 1 44.52 0.58 -13.79
N ALA A 2 44.08 0.44 -12.54
CA ALA A 2 42.75 -0.09 -12.27
C ALA A 2 41.75 0.99 -12.73
N GLY A 3 40.77 0.62 -13.56
CA GLY A 3 39.68 1.53 -13.92
C GLY A 3 38.90 1.94 -12.66
N PRO A 4 38.14 3.04 -12.69
CA PRO A 4 37.30 3.40 -11.57
C PRO A 4 36.35 2.22 -11.30
N GLU A 5 36.43 1.65 -10.10
CA GLU A 5 35.42 0.72 -9.60
C GLU A 5 34.09 1.50 -9.62
N THR A 6 33.20 1.13 -10.53
CA THR A 6 31.84 1.67 -10.55
C THR A 6 31.17 1.29 -9.24
N GLU A 7 31.00 2.28 -8.36
CA GLU A 7 30.25 2.16 -7.12
C GLU A 7 28.84 1.63 -7.43
N PHE A 8 28.41 0.60 -6.72
CA PHE A 8 27.10 -0.01 -6.91
C PHE A 8 26.01 0.99 -6.52
N ASP A 9 25.18 1.40 -7.49
CA ASP A 9 24.06 2.30 -7.26
C ASP A 9 22.91 1.56 -6.57
N VAL A 10 22.92 1.59 -5.23
CA VAL A 10 21.91 0.94 -4.40
C VAL A 10 20.52 1.52 -4.63
N VAL A 11 20.40 2.84 -4.86
CA VAL A 11 19.11 3.50 -5.03
C VAL A 11 18.50 3.08 -6.38
N GLY A 12 19.28 3.18 -7.46
CA GLY A 12 18.87 2.73 -8.79
C GLY A 12 18.49 1.24 -8.80
N PHE A 13 19.23 0.39 -8.07
CA PHE A 13 18.91 -1.03 -7.94
C PHE A 13 17.56 -1.28 -7.26
N VAL A 14 17.26 -0.57 -6.16
CA VAL A 14 15.98 -0.69 -5.44
C VAL A 14 14.81 -0.28 -6.35
N ASP A 15 14.97 0.81 -7.09
CA ASP A 15 13.93 1.29 -8.02
C ASP A 15 13.75 0.35 -9.22
N GLU A 16 14.83 -0.21 -9.76
CA GLU A 16 14.77 -1.21 -10.82
C GLU A 16 14.04 -2.48 -10.35
N ALA A 17 14.30 -2.95 -9.14
CA ALA A 17 13.63 -4.12 -8.57
C ALA A 17 12.11 -3.90 -8.45
N ARG A 18 11.69 -2.71 -8.03
CA ARG A 18 10.27 -2.32 -7.97
C ARG A 18 9.65 -2.25 -9.37
N ALA A 19 10.34 -1.63 -10.33
CA ALA A 19 9.87 -1.51 -11.70
C ALA A 19 9.70 -2.89 -12.36
N ALA A 20 10.68 -3.79 -12.17
CA ALA A 20 10.60 -5.17 -12.63
C ALA A 20 9.42 -5.92 -12.00
N GLN A 21 9.20 -5.73 -10.70
CA GLN A 21 8.08 -6.36 -9.99
C GLN A 21 6.71 -5.82 -10.42
N ALA A 22 6.60 -4.53 -10.73
CA ALA A 22 5.37 -3.90 -11.20
C ALA A 22 4.87 -4.52 -12.53
N GLN A 23 5.78 -5.00 -13.38
CA GLN A 23 5.44 -5.63 -14.67
C GLN A 23 4.85 -7.05 -14.54
N ARG A 24 4.83 -7.65 -13.34
CA ARG A 24 4.54 -9.09 -13.18
C ARG A 24 3.12 -9.46 -12.78
N ASP A 25 2.19 -8.51 -12.69
CA ASP A 25 0.75 -8.66 -12.36
C ASP A 25 0.38 -9.56 -11.17
N LYS A 26 1.36 -10.12 -10.45
CA LYS A 26 1.17 -11.02 -9.31
C LYS A 26 1.98 -10.50 -8.14
N LEU A 27 1.27 -10.21 -7.06
CA LEU A 27 1.86 -9.87 -5.77
C LEU A 27 2.82 -10.96 -5.29
N LEU A 28 3.78 -10.57 -4.47
CA LEU A 28 4.57 -11.48 -3.64
C LEU A 28 3.61 -12.07 -2.57
N ARG A 29 3.17 -13.31 -2.78
CA ARG A 29 2.30 -14.07 -1.87
C ARG A 29 3.05 -15.28 -1.32
N GLY A 30 2.66 -15.74 -0.13
CA GLY A 30 3.19 -16.94 0.52
C GLY A 30 4.41 -16.68 1.41
N GLU A 31 4.87 -17.73 2.10
CA GLU A 31 6.09 -17.69 2.90
C GLU A 31 7.31 -17.41 2.02
N ALA A 32 8.04 -16.35 2.35
CA ALA A 32 9.29 -16.03 1.70
C ALA A 32 10.36 -17.05 2.15
N ARG A 33 10.64 -18.06 1.33
CA ARG A 33 11.78 -18.95 1.54
C ARG A 33 13.05 -18.21 1.12
N THR A 34 13.75 -17.66 2.10
CA THR A 34 15.04 -17.01 1.90
C THR A 34 16.16 -18.01 2.22
N PRO A 35 17.20 -18.15 1.38
CA PRO A 35 18.38 -18.95 1.71
C PRO A 35 18.98 -18.54 3.07
N GLU A 36 19.54 -19.49 3.84
CA GLU A 36 20.05 -19.19 5.18
C GLU A 36 21.16 -18.14 5.20
N ASP A 37 22.01 -18.12 4.17
CA ASP A 37 23.11 -17.15 4.07
C ASP A 37 22.59 -15.72 3.83
N ALA A 38 21.58 -15.57 2.97
CA ALA A 38 20.86 -14.31 2.79
C ALA A 38 20.13 -13.89 4.07
N ARG A 39 19.55 -14.85 4.82
CA ARG A 39 18.86 -14.56 6.08
C ARG A 39 19.80 -13.97 7.13
N LEU A 40 20.98 -14.55 7.30
CA LEU A 40 21.99 -14.04 8.23
C LEU A 40 22.47 -12.63 7.83
N ALA A 41 22.70 -12.39 6.54
CA ALA A 41 23.10 -11.07 6.04
C ALA A 41 22.01 -10.01 6.30
N ILE A 42 20.74 -10.38 6.11
CA ILE A 42 19.59 -9.52 6.43
C ILE A 42 19.54 -9.21 7.92
N GLU A 43 19.65 -10.20 8.81
CA GLU A 43 19.62 -9.99 10.26
C GLU A 43 20.71 -9.00 10.70
N GLN A 44 21.94 -9.17 10.21
CA GLN A 44 23.06 -8.25 10.50
C GLN A 44 22.81 -6.84 9.93
N ALA A 45 22.28 -6.74 8.71
CA ALA A 45 21.97 -5.46 8.07
C ALA A 45 20.84 -4.71 8.80
N VAL A 46 19.82 -5.42 9.29
CA VAL A 46 18.72 -4.86 10.08
C VAL A 46 19.26 -4.28 11.39
N ASP A 47 20.06 -5.05 12.12
CA ASP A 47 20.65 -4.61 13.39
C ASP A 47 21.51 -3.37 13.19
N SER A 48 22.36 -3.35 12.16
CA SER A 48 23.18 -2.20 11.78
C SER A 48 22.34 -0.99 11.38
N SER A 49 21.27 -1.18 10.59
CA SER A 49 20.41 -0.09 10.13
C SER A 49 19.64 0.57 11.29
N LEU A 50 19.37 -0.17 12.35
CA LEU A 50 18.71 0.33 13.55
C LEU A 50 19.69 0.92 14.59
N GLN A 51 21.01 0.78 14.42
CA GLN A 51 22.01 1.45 15.25
C GLN A 51 21.97 2.95 14.96
N GLY A 52 21.35 3.72 15.86
CA GLY A 52 21.11 5.16 15.67
C GLY A 52 19.64 5.53 15.41
N LEU A 53 18.74 4.54 15.39
CA LEU A 53 17.31 4.83 15.39
C LEU A 53 16.95 5.60 16.67
N SER A 54 16.65 6.88 16.49
CA SER A 54 16.19 7.82 17.51
C SER A 54 14.83 8.37 17.08
N GLY A 55 13.94 8.58 18.04
CA GLY A 55 12.55 8.96 17.79
C GLY A 55 11.57 7.89 18.27
N GLY A 56 10.38 8.32 18.69
CA GLY A 56 9.40 7.57 19.49
C GLY A 56 8.75 6.32 18.86
N PHE A 57 9.39 5.66 17.90
CA PHE A 57 8.95 4.38 17.36
C PHE A 57 9.43 3.22 18.24
N ASN A 58 8.60 2.19 18.40
CA ASN A 58 9.00 0.98 19.10
C ASN A 58 10.08 0.23 18.30
N ARG A 59 11.29 0.09 18.87
CA ARG A 59 12.43 -0.55 18.21
C ARG A 59 12.14 -1.99 17.79
N ALA A 60 11.45 -2.77 18.62
CA ALA A 60 11.12 -4.17 18.31
C ALA A 60 10.15 -4.26 17.12
N SER A 61 9.10 -3.44 17.11
CA SER A 61 8.17 -3.39 15.98
C SER A 61 8.85 -2.92 14.68
N MET A 62 9.77 -1.95 14.77
CA MET A 62 10.56 -1.51 13.61
C MET A 62 11.52 -2.61 13.12
N GLN A 63 12.12 -3.37 14.03
CA GLN A 63 13.00 -4.48 13.71
C GLN A 63 12.26 -5.61 12.99
N GLU A 64 11.07 -5.96 13.47
CA GLU A 64 10.22 -6.95 12.83
C GLU A 64 9.78 -6.50 11.43
N ALA A 65 9.31 -5.26 11.31
CA ALA A 65 8.87 -4.71 10.02
C ALA A 65 10.02 -4.58 9.02
N LEU A 66 11.20 -4.11 9.44
CA LEU A 66 12.37 -3.99 8.56
C LEU A 66 12.89 -5.37 8.13
N THR A 67 12.92 -6.34 9.05
CA THR A 67 13.26 -7.74 8.71
C THR A 67 12.32 -8.28 7.64
N ASN A 68 11.01 -8.11 7.84
CA ASN A 68 10.01 -8.55 6.88
C ASN A 68 10.17 -7.84 5.52
N LEU A 69 10.42 -6.54 5.54
CA LEU A 69 10.64 -5.73 4.35
C LEU A 69 11.88 -6.18 3.56
N MET A 70 13.00 -6.43 4.25
CA MET A 70 14.24 -6.94 3.64
C MET A 70 14.05 -8.35 3.05
N ILE A 71 13.38 -9.25 3.77
CA ILE A 71 13.06 -10.61 3.29
C ILE A 71 12.18 -10.54 2.03
N ARG A 72 11.16 -9.68 2.02
CA ARG A 72 10.29 -9.53 0.84
C ARG A 72 10.99 -8.84 -0.32
N PHE A 73 11.91 -7.92 -0.04
CA PHE A 73 12.75 -7.30 -1.06
C PHE A 73 13.72 -8.31 -1.67
N GLN A 74 14.32 -9.20 -0.88
CA GLN A 74 15.10 -10.33 -1.39
C GLN A 74 14.25 -11.21 -2.31
N LEU A 75 13.04 -11.60 -1.86
CA LEU A 75 12.13 -12.40 -2.67
C LEU A 75 11.74 -11.68 -3.98
N MET A 76 11.55 -10.36 -3.94
CA MET A 76 11.33 -9.54 -5.12
C MET A 76 12.50 -9.65 -6.11
N CYS A 77 13.73 -9.51 -5.61
CA CYS A 77 14.94 -9.61 -6.42
C CYS A 77 15.11 -11.01 -7.01
N ASP A 78 14.99 -12.06 -6.19
CA ASP A 78 15.11 -13.47 -6.62
C ASP A 78 14.11 -13.80 -7.73
N ARG A 79 12.85 -13.39 -7.54
CA ARG A 79 11.79 -13.60 -8.52
C ARG A 79 12.10 -12.90 -9.84
N ASN A 80 12.72 -11.72 -9.79
CA ASN A 80 13.15 -10.94 -10.94
C ASN A 80 14.55 -11.27 -11.44
N LYS A 81 15.20 -12.30 -10.87
CA LYS A 81 16.56 -12.74 -11.23
C LYS A 81 17.61 -11.62 -11.05
N MET A 82 17.40 -10.78 -10.04
CA MET A 82 18.31 -9.73 -9.65
C MET A 82 19.13 -10.22 -8.46
N GLU A 83 20.45 -10.25 -8.59
CA GLU A 83 21.34 -10.64 -7.50
C GLU A 83 21.64 -9.42 -6.63
N ILE A 84 21.44 -9.54 -5.32
CA ILE A 84 21.80 -8.50 -4.36
C ILE A 84 23.26 -8.71 -3.95
N PRO A 85 24.16 -7.74 -4.18
CA PRO A 85 25.52 -7.84 -3.66
C PRO A 85 25.51 -7.87 -2.13
N LYS A 86 26.26 -8.80 -1.54
CA LYS A 86 26.25 -9.02 -0.08
C LYS A 86 26.65 -7.78 0.73
N ASP A 87 27.55 -6.97 0.20
CA ASP A 87 28.00 -5.75 0.89
C ASP A 87 26.97 -4.61 0.82
N SER A 88 25.92 -4.75 0.00
CA SER A 88 24.87 -3.75 -0.19
C SER A 88 23.68 -3.91 0.75
N TYR A 89 23.50 -5.06 1.43
CA TYR A 89 22.38 -5.27 2.35
C TYR A 89 22.23 -4.16 3.41
N PRO A 90 23.31 -3.66 4.06
CA PRO A 90 23.17 -2.55 5.01
C PRO A 90 22.69 -1.24 4.38
N ALA A 91 23.10 -0.95 3.14
CA ALA A 91 22.65 0.25 2.44
C ALA A 91 21.18 0.14 2.03
N ILE A 92 20.77 -1.02 1.51
CA ILE A 92 19.37 -1.34 1.20
C ILE A 92 18.51 -1.23 2.46
N GLY A 93 18.96 -1.83 3.58
CA GLY A 93 18.26 -1.76 4.86
C GLY A 93 18.03 -0.33 5.34
N ARG A 94 19.02 0.57 5.17
CA ARG A 94 18.86 2.00 5.51
C ARG A 94 17.85 2.71 4.62
N ILE A 95 17.84 2.45 3.31
CA ILE A 95 16.87 3.03 2.37
C ILE A 95 15.46 2.57 2.74
N LEU A 96 15.25 1.26 2.85
CA LEU A 96 13.95 0.67 3.17
C LEU A 96 13.43 1.12 4.55
N LEU A 97 14.32 1.29 5.53
CA LEU A 97 13.97 1.85 6.84
C LEU A 97 13.57 3.32 6.75
N ALA A 98 14.25 4.14 5.95
CA ALA A 98 13.92 5.54 5.77
C ALA A 98 12.52 5.69 5.14
N GLU A 99 12.25 4.97 4.06
CA GLU A 99 10.95 4.98 3.38
C GLU A 99 9.82 4.46 4.28
N LEU A 100 10.09 3.40 5.07
CA LEU A 100 9.11 2.88 6.04
C LEU A 100 8.74 3.96 7.06
N ARG A 101 9.72 4.73 7.55
CA ARG A 101 9.47 5.83 8.49
C ARG A 101 8.70 6.98 7.85
N GLU A 102 9.04 7.36 6.62
CA GLU A 102 8.31 8.40 5.88
C GLU A 102 6.85 8.01 5.67
N ASN A 103 6.60 6.76 5.26
CA ASN A 103 5.25 6.20 5.18
C ASN A 103 4.56 6.27 6.54
N MET A 104 5.17 5.77 7.61
CA MET A 104 4.57 5.84 8.94
C MET A 104 4.24 7.26 9.40
N GLN A 105 5.10 8.25 9.10
CA GLN A 105 4.84 9.64 9.42
C GLN A 105 3.63 10.19 8.65
N ALA A 106 3.50 9.84 7.38
CA ALA A 106 2.37 10.24 6.55
C ALA A 106 1.02 9.67 7.06
N PHE A 107 1.02 8.45 7.62
CA PHE A 107 -0.17 7.80 8.18
C PHE A 107 -0.46 8.17 9.65
N GLY A 108 0.44 8.92 10.30
CA GLY A 108 0.24 9.48 11.64
C GLY A 108 0.19 8.44 12.76
N SER A 109 -0.53 8.77 13.84
CA SER A 109 -0.56 7.97 15.09
C SER A 109 -1.18 6.57 14.95
N GLN A 110 -1.83 6.27 13.83
CA GLN A 110 -2.41 4.95 13.54
C GLN A 110 -1.51 4.06 12.67
N ALA A 111 -0.32 4.55 12.29
CA ALA A 111 0.60 3.78 11.47
C ALA A 111 1.18 2.58 12.24
N ASP A 112 0.84 1.38 11.78
CA ASP A 112 1.45 0.13 12.21
C ASP A 112 2.59 -0.23 11.22
N PRO A 113 3.86 -0.34 11.68
CA PRO A 113 4.99 -0.70 10.83
C PRO A 113 4.72 -1.94 9.97
N ALA A 114 4.09 -2.97 10.53
CA ALA A 114 3.83 -4.22 9.83
C ALA A 114 2.85 -4.02 8.67
N LYS A 115 1.84 -3.15 8.84
CA LYS A 115 0.86 -2.81 7.81
C LYS A 115 1.46 -1.93 6.70
N MET A 116 2.56 -1.24 6.97
CA MET A 116 3.25 -0.40 5.99
C MET A 116 4.25 -1.18 5.13
N VAL A 117 4.69 -2.38 5.55
CA VAL A 117 5.65 -3.20 4.80
C VAL A 117 5.27 -3.38 3.33
N PRO A 118 4.03 -3.79 2.96
CA PRO A 118 3.69 -3.95 1.56
C PRO A 118 3.73 -2.64 0.77
N LEU A 119 3.26 -1.54 1.35
CA LEU A 119 3.28 -0.24 0.70
C LEU A 119 4.71 0.21 0.43
N THR A 120 5.57 0.17 1.45
CA THR A 120 6.99 0.56 1.34
C THR A 120 7.72 -0.31 0.32
N LEU A 121 7.43 -1.61 0.29
CA LEU A 121 8.05 -2.54 -0.63
C LEU A 121 7.77 -2.16 -2.10
N TYR A 122 6.52 -1.86 -2.44
CA TYR A 122 6.13 -1.59 -3.84
C TYR A 122 6.24 -0.12 -4.25
N GLN A 123 5.98 0.82 -3.34
CA GLN A 123 5.89 2.25 -3.65
C GLN A 123 7.07 3.08 -3.13
N GLY A 124 7.94 2.51 -2.29
CA GLY A 124 8.91 3.30 -1.53
C GLY A 124 8.19 4.35 -0.70
N SER A 125 8.67 5.60 -0.74
CA SER A 125 7.99 6.75 -0.15
C SER A 125 7.17 7.59 -1.12
N SER A 126 6.99 7.17 -2.38
CA SER A 126 6.26 7.93 -3.41
C SER A 126 4.77 8.16 -3.09
N PHE A 127 4.21 7.36 -2.17
CA PHE A 127 2.81 7.47 -1.75
C PHE A 127 2.58 8.47 -0.61
N THR A 128 3.63 8.94 0.06
CA THR A 128 3.54 9.80 1.28
C THR A 128 2.86 11.14 1.04
N ASN A 129 2.92 11.68 -0.18
CA ASN A 129 2.42 13.01 -0.52
C ASN A 129 1.10 12.99 -1.32
N ILE A 130 0.35 11.89 -1.29
CA ILE A 130 -0.86 11.78 -2.11
C ILE A 130 -1.93 12.82 -1.76
N SER A 131 -1.98 13.30 -0.52
CA SER A 131 -2.87 14.39 -0.10
C SER A 131 -2.52 15.75 -0.75
N GLN A 132 -1.29 15.92 -1.22
CA GLN A 132 -0.82 17.13 -1.89
C GLN A 132 -0.89 17.03 -3.42
N ASP A 133 -1.14 15.84 -3.95
CA ASP A 133 -1.20 15.60 -5.39
C ASP A 133 -2.48 16.22 -5.98
N PRO A 134 -2.37 17.14 -6.96
CA PRO A 134 -3.53 17.75 -7.60
C PRO A 134 -4.50 16.73 -8.22
N GLU A 135 -3.99 15.57 -8.64
CA GLU A 135 -4.82 14.49 -9.17
C GLU A 135 -5.87 14.02 -8.15
N PHE A 136 -5.53 14.00 -6.86
CA PHE A 136 -6.37 13.48 -5.80
C PHE A 136 -6.94 14.58 -4.89
N GLU A 137 -7.03 15.81 -5.38
CA GLU A 137 -7.49 16.95 -4.59
C GLU A 137 -8.88 16.74 -3.98
N SER A 138 -9.80 16.09 -4.71
CA SER A 138 -11.15 15.76 -4.22
C SER A 138 -11.19 14.73 -3.08
N LEU A 139 -10.05 14.08 -2.79
CA LEU A 139 -9.89 13.06 -1.75
C LEU A 139 -9.14 13.59 -0.52
N ARG A 140 -8.76 14.87 -0.47
CA ARG A 140 -7.96 15.45 0.63
C ARG A 140 -8.55 15.23 2.01
N ASP A 141 -9.86 15.42 2.15
CA ASP A 141 -10.58 15.22 3.42
C ASP A 141 -10.95 13.74 3.67
N GLN A 142 -10.41 12.82 2.85
CA GLN A 142 -10.77 11.40 2.85
C GLN A 142 -9.58 10.51 3.22
N SER A 143 -8.91 10.86 4.32
CA SER A 143 -7.76 10.12 4.83
C SER A 143 -8.02 8.61 4.96
N GLY A 144 -9.22 8.18 5.38
CA GLY A 144 -9.54 6.75 5.46
C GLY A 144 -9.58 6.03 4.11
N LEU A 145 -9.92 6.71 3.00
CA LEU A 145 -9.86 6.11 1.65
C LEU A 145 -8.41 5.99 1.18
N ILE A 146 -7.58 6.99 1.45
CA ILE A 146 -6.14 6.95 1.18
C ILE A 146 -5.48 5.81 1.97
N ASN A 147 -5.83 5.67 3.25
CA ASN A 147 -5.35 4.58 4.12
C ASN A 147 -5.81 3.21 3.62
N LEU A 148 -7.07 3.11 3.16
CA LEU A 148 -7.59 1.89 2.55
C LEU A 148 -6.81 1.53 1.29
N ALA A 149 -6.54 2.50 0.41
CA ALA A 149 -5.76 2.30 -0.80
C ALA A 149 -4.37 1.74 -0.50
N ALA A 150 -3.66 2.38 0.43
CA ALA A 150 -2.34 1.93 0.88
C ALA A 150 -2.36 0.52 1.47
N ALA A 151 -3.34 0.21 2.31
CA ALA A 151 -3.40 -1.06 3.03
C ALA A 151 -3.86 -2.23 2.15
N LYS A 152 -4.84 -2.01 1.26
CA LYS A 152 -5.48 -3.09 0.48
C LYS A 152 -4.94 -3.20 -0.94
N TYR A 153 -4.39 -2.13 -1.49
CA TYR A 153 -3.86 -2.09 -2.86
C TYR A 153 -2.42 -1.57 -2.91
N PRO A 154 -1.49 -2.11 -2.10
CA PRO A 154 -0.15 -1.55 -1.92
C PRO A 154 0.70 -1.54 -3.21
N SER A 155 0.42 -2.40 -4.19
CA SER A 155 1.13 -2.40 -5.47
C SER A 155 0.65 -1.34 -6.46
N ASN A 156 -0.59 -0.86 -6.31
CA ASN A 156 -1.13 0.19 -7.17
C ASN A 156 -2.23 1.00 -6.44
N PRO A 157 -1.88 1.72 -5.36
CA PRO A 157 -2.87 2.42 -4.56
C PRO A 157 -3.44 3.63 -5.33
N ARG A 158 -2.62 4.30 -6.15
CA ARG A 158 -3.07 5.39 -7.04
C ARG A 158 -4.09 4.91 -8.08
N GLY A 159 -3.85 3.75 -8.70
CA GLY A 159 -4.79 3.15 -9.66
C GLY A 159 -6.15 2.84 -9.02
N PHE A 160 -6.16 2.28 -7.81
CA PHE A 160 -7.40 2.07 -7.05
C PHE A 160 -8.14 3.39 -6.80
N LEU A 161 -7.44 4.45 -6.38
CA LEU A 161 -8.07 5.75 -6.12
C LEU A 161 -8.68 6.36 -7.38
N ARG A 162 -7.99 6.27 -8.53
CA ARG A 162 -8.52 6.70 -9.83
C ARG A 162 -9.80 5.96 -10.18
N GLU A 163 -9.80 4.64 -10.05
CA GLU A 163 -10.97 3.80 -10.34
C GLU A 163 -12.15 4.18 -9.44
N VAL A 164 -11.92 4.41 -8.15
CA VAL A 164 -12.97 4.87 -7.23
C VAL A 164 -13.52 6.23 -7.64
N MET A 165 -12.67 7.18 -8.03
CA MET A 165 -13.08 8.50 -8.50
C MET A 165 -13.91 8.41 -9.79
N GLU A 166 -13.42 7.67 -10.79
CA GLU A 166 -14.07 7.48 -12.08
C GLU A 166 -15.42 6.78 -11.93
N THR A 167 -15.46 5.70 -11.15
CA THR A 167 -16.69 4.95 -10.85
C THR A 167 -17.69 5.83 -10.11
N THR A 168 -17.26 6.57 -9.09
CA THR A 168 -18.13 7.49 -8.35
C THR A 168 -18.73 8.54 -9.28
N SER A 169 -17.90 9.15 -10.13
CA SER A 169 -18.36 10.17 -11.09
C SER A 169 -19.35 9.60 -12.10
N THR A 170 -19.08 8.39 -12.62
CA THR A 170 -19.96 7.69 -13.56
C THR A 170 -21.32 7.40 -12.94
N LEU A 171 -21.36 6.87 -11.71
CA LEU A 171 -22.62 6.58 -11.03
C LEU A 171 -23.38 7.86 -10.67
N GLN A 172 -22.67 8.93 -10.30
CA GLN A 172 -23.30 10.23 -10.04
C GLN A 172 -23.91 10.83 -11.31
N ALA A 173 -23.30 10.65 -12.48
CA ALA A 173 -23.84 11.15 -13.74
C ALA A 173 -25.07 10.38 -14.24
N ASP A 174 -25.36 9.19 -13.70
CA ASP A 174 -26.49 8.38 -14.15
C ASP A 174 -27.83 8.92 -13.61
N GLU A 175 -28.74 9.29 -14.51
CA GLU A 175 -30.04 9.86 -14.17
C GLU A 175 -30.97 8.89 -13.43
N ARG A 176 -30.73 7.57 -13.52
CA ARG A 176 -31.49 6.57 -12.75
C ARG A 176 -31.35 6.78 -11.24
N TYR A 177 -30.26 7.40 -10.80
CA TYR A 177 -29.93 7.60 -9.38
C TYR A 177 -30.09 9.05 -8.93
N ALA A 178 -30.87 9.87 -9.63
CA ALA A 178 -31.08 11.28 -9.31
C ALA A 178 -31.49 11.51 -7.84
N VAL A 179 -32.39 10.70 -7.31
CA VAL A 179 -32.82 10.79 -5.89
C VAL A 179 -31.67 10.52 -4.92
N LEU A 180 -30.75 9.59 -5.24
CA LEU A 180 -29.61 9.27 -4.38
C LEU A 180 -28.57 10.39 -4.37
N ARG A 181 -28.48 11.20 -5.42
CA ARG A 181 -27.62 12.40 -5.43
C ARG A 181 -28.06 13.42 -4.40
N GLU A 182 -29.36 13.59 -4.24
CA GLU A 182 -29.94 14.58 -3.34
C GLU A 182 -29.97 14.05 -1.89
N GLU A 183 -30.40 12.80 -1.70
CA GLU A 183 -30.64 12.24 -0.37
C GLU A 183 -29.40 11.62 0.27
N ALA A 184 -28.51 11.00 -0.53
CA ALA A 184 -27.42 10.17 -0.01
C ALA A 184 -26.18 10.15 -0.92
N PRO A 185 -25.55 11.30 -1.24
CA PRO A 185 -24.45 11.37 -2.21
C PRO A 185 -23.22 10.53 -1.84
N SER A 186 -23.06 10.14 -0.57
CA SER A 186 -21.98 9.24 -0.12
C SER A 186 -22.14 7.79 -0.62
N ILE A 187 -23.36 7.37 -1.02
CA ILE A 187 -23.65 5.99 -1.44
C ILE A 187 -22.91 5.61 -2.72
N PHE A 188 -22.69 6.56 -3.63
CA PHE A 188 -21.98 6.33 -4.88
C PHE A 188 -20.53 5.90 -4.63
N ARG A 189 -19.87 6.59 -3.69
CA ARG A 189 -18.51 6.24 -3.28
C ARG A 189 -18.49 4.91 -2.52
N TYR A 190 -19.48 4.65 -1.67
CA TYR A 190 -19.60 3.37 -0.99
C TYR A 190 -19.73 2.21 -1.99
N ALA A 191 -20.56 2.37 -3.02
CA ALA A 191 -20.71 1.41 -4.11
C ALA A 191 -19.39 1.22 -4.86
N ALA A 192 -18.72 2.33 -5.21
CA ALA A 192 -17.43 2.30 -5.88
C ALA A 192 -16.32 1.62 -5.07
N ILE A 193 -16.39 1.59 -3.72
CA ILE A 193 -15.39 0.94 -2.87
C ILE A 193 -15.74 -0.53 -2.61
N ASN A 194 -16.98 -0.81 -2.21
CA ASN A 194 -17.39 -2.11 -1.66
C ASN A 194 -18.07 -3.02 -2.69
N HIS A 195 -18.55 -2.45 -3.80
CA HIS A 195 -19.26 -3.16 -4.86
C HIS A 195 -18.57 -2.99 -6.22
N ARG A 196 -17.24 -2.91 -6.25
CA ARG A 196 -16.42 -2.63 -7.44
C ARG A 196 -16.73 -3.46 -8.68
N LYS A 197 -17.06 -4.75 -8.49
CA LYS A 197 -17.39 -5.64 -9.61
C LYS A 197 -18.70 -5.25 -10.31
N ASP A 198 -19.68 -4.76 -9.55
CA ASP A 198 -20.98 -4.33 -10.08
C ASP A 198 -21.65 -3.30 -9.16
N PRO A 199 -21.21 -2.03 -9.23
CA PRO A 199 -21.73 -0.99 -8.36
C PRO A 199 -23.16 -0.58 -8.74
N HIS A 200 -23.55 -0.75 -10.00
CA HIS A 200 -24.91 -0.46 -10.48
C HIS A 200 -25.93 -1.42 -9.87
N SER A 201 -25.64 -2.73 -9.86
CA SER A 201 -26.54 -3.70 -9.23
C SER A 201 -26.78 -3.40 -7.74
N PHE A 202 -25.75 -2.95 -7.02
CA PHE A 202 -25.94 -2.51 -5.64
C PHE A 202 -26.90 -1.32 -5.53
N LEU A 203 -26.72 -0.28 -6.35
CA LEU A 203 -27.60 0.89 -6.33
C LEU A 203 -29.02 0.56 -6.77
N ASP A 204 -29.19 -0.32 -7.76
CA ASP A 204 -30.51 -0.79 -8.22
C ASP A 204 -31.27 -1.49 -7.08
N LYS A 205 -30.56 -2.26 -6.23
CA LYS A 205 -31.15 -2.90 -5.04
C LYS A 205 -31.51 -1.91 -3.92
N ILE A 206 -30.78 -0.80 -3.80
CA ILE A 206 -31.15 0.29 -2.89
C ILE A 206 -32.42 0.98 -3.41
N MET A 207 -32.47 1.28 -4.71
CA MET A 207 -33.61 1.92 -5.36
C MET A 207 -34.89 1.07 -5.32
N SER A 208 -34.76 -0.26 -5.39
CA SER A 208 -35.89 -1.19 -5.27
C SER A 208 -36.34 -1.42 -3.81
N GLY A 209 -35.57 -0.95 -2.83
CA GLY A 209 -35.80 -1.20 -1.41
C GLY A 209 -35.46 -2.63 -0.96
N GLU A 210 -34.87 -3.46 -1.83
CA GLU A 210 -34.40 -4.81 -1.50
C GLU A 210 -33.27 -4.76 -0.47
N VAL A 211 -32.37 -3.79 -0.62
CA VAL A 211 -31.33 -3.49 0.36
C VAL A 211 -31.73 -2.23 1.11
N ARG A 212 -31.84 -2.35 2.44
CA ARG A 212 -32.07 -1.18 3.28
C ARG A 212 -30.82 -0.31 3.29
N MET A 213 -31.00 1.00 3.13
CA MET A 213 -29.88 1.95 3.26
C MET A 213 -29.14 1.72 4.59
N PRO A 214 -27.80 1.63 4.58
CA PRO A 214 -27.01 1.51 5.81
C PRO A 214 -27.34 2.67 6.76
N GLN A 215 -27.45 2.41 8.07
CA GLN A 215 -27.60 3.49 9.05
C GLN A 215 -26.34 4.37 9.03
N TRP A 216 -26.55 5.64 8.72
CA TRP A 216 -25.56 6.59 8.19
C TRP A 216 -24.73 7.31 9.26
N GLU A 217 -24.92 7.02 10.55
CA GLU A 217 -24.19 7.66 11.66
C GLU A 217 -22.69 7.30 11.70
N ASN A 218 -22.23 6.33 10.91
CA ASN A 218 -20.83 5.86 10.90
C ASN A 218 -20.11 5.97 9.54
N VAL A 219 -20.72 6.55 8.50
CA VAL A 219 -20.16 6.53 7.12
C VAL A 219 -19.40 7.83 6.76
N SER A 220 -19.49 8.87 7.60
CA SER A 220 -18.62 10.05 7.51
C SER A 220 -17.16 9.70 7.84
N ALA A 221 -16.95 8.61 8.58
CA ALA A 221 -15.66 7.95 8.65
C ALA A 221 -15.56 7.00 7.45
N ALA A 222 -14.81 7.40 6.43
CA ALA A 222 -14.06 6.43 5.62
C ALA A 222 -13.51 5.37 6.58
N PRO A 223 -13.64 4.06 6.30
CA PRO A 223 -13.65 3.02 7.32
C PRO A 223 -12.60 3.32 8.37
N ALA A 224 -13.02 3.81 9.54
CA ALA A 224 -12.19 3.73 10.73
C ALA A 224 -11.75 2.29 10.73
N VAL A 225 -10.44 2.06 10.76
CA VAL A 225 -9.76 0.77 10.59
C VAL A 225 -10.35 -0.23 11.57
N ALA A 226 -11.55 -0.73 11.29
CA ALA A 226 -12.21 -1.79 11.99
C ALA A 226 -11.44 -3.00 11.54
N GLU A 227 -11.02 -3.81 12.51
CA GLU A 227 -10.37 -5.08 12.34
C GLU A 227 -11.17 -5.95 11.36
N VAL A 228 -10.96 -5.77 10.06
CA VAL A 228 -11.35 -6.75 9.07
C VAL A 228 -10.24 -7.76 9.12
N ALA A 229 -10.48 -8.80 9.92
CA ALA A 229 -9.76 -10.06 9.89
C ALA A 229 -9.42 -10.36 8.43
N VAL A 230 -8.16 -10.73 8.23
CA VAL A 230 -7.66 -11.26 6.96
C VAL A 230 -8.49 -12.49 6.64
N THR A 231 -9.59 -12.32 5.92
CA THR A 231 -10.21 -13.41 5.17
C THR A 231 -9.59 -13.33 3.79
N ASP A 232 -8.64 -14.24 3.60
CA ASP A 232 -8.14 -14.68 2.30
C ASP A 232 -9.33 -15.03 1.40
N ASP A 233 -9.85 -14.07 0.64
CA ASP A 233 -10.77 -14.32 -0.47
C ASP A 233 -10.71 -13.15 -1.46
N TYR A 234 -9.56 -13.01 -2.11
CA TYR A 234 -9.52 -12.43 -3.46
C TYR A 234 -9.36 -13.60 -4.43
N GLU A 235 -10.49 -14.27 -4.69
CA GLU A 235 -10.62 -15.22 -5.78
C GLU A 235 -10.38 -14.51 -7.12
N ALA A 236 -9.58 -15.20 -7.93
CA ALA A 236 -9.22 -14.86 -9.29
C ALA A 236 -10.46 -14.70 -10.18
N GLY A 237 -10.40 -13.70 -11.06
CA GLY A 237 -11.31 -13.45 -12.16
C GLY A 237 -10.76 -12.32 -12.98
#